data_AF-A0A932FT37-F1
#
_entry.id   AF-A0A932FT37-F1
#
_cell.length_a   1.000
_cell.length_b   1.000
_cell.length_c   1.000
_cell.angle_alpha   90.00
_cell.angle_beta   90.00
_cell.angle_gamma   90.00
#
_symmetry.space_group_name_H-M   'P 1'
#
loop_
_entity.id
_entity.type
_entity.pdbx_description
1 polymer ?
#
loop_
_entity_poly.entity_id
_entity_poly.type
_entity_poly.pdbx_seq_one_letter_code
_entity_poly.pdbx_strand_id
1 'polypeptide(L)'
;MKQRLILVMVVCLLAGIGGGYTAGYALYVPKIRSYATQVSELTSQVFNLEQSVSSLEQEISSLEQEVSNQKAQIATKEGQINSLESEQASLKSDLTAARDQVWEALEEARTLKSELSSSKQQLTNVLGIKVIQSYQWDYGMETWEWNLQIPLSLYVEYRDRRRQPLGASWVNMAKDTGDDLYIDQITQRINETAMENGFTEPQKINFVIAFVQNLPYTVDSETTPWNE
;
A
#
# COMPACT_ATOMS: atom_id res chain seq x y z
N MET A 1 72.92 37.92 119.98
CA MET A 1 73.31 38.14 118.55
C MET A 1 72.80 37.04 117.61
N LYS A 2 72.99 35.75 117.91
CA LYS A 2 72.61 34.62 117.03
C LYS A 2 71.12 34.53 116.63
N GLN A 3 70.18 34.79 117.55
CA GLN A 3 68.73 34.72 117.25
C GLN A 3 68.24 35.80 116.26
N ARG A 4 68.81 37.01 116.27
CA ARG A 4 68.41 38.09 115.35
C ARG A 4 68.84 37.81 113.90
N LEU A 5 69.98 37.13 113.70
CA LEU A 5 70.48 36.76 112.37
C LEU A 5 69.61 35.68 111.71
N ILE A 6 69.20 34.67 112.49
CA ILE A 6 68.31 33.59 112.03
C ILE A 6 66.95 34.17 111.61
N LEU A 7 66.39 35.11 112.38
CA LEU A 7 65.13 35.77 112.06
C LEU A 7 65.20 36.51 110.71
N VAL A 8 66.27 37.27 110.44
CA VAL A 8 66.46 38.00 109.18
C VAL A 8 66.59 37.05 108.00
N MET A 9 67.34 35.96 108.14
CA MET A 9 67.45 34.91 107.11
C MET A 9 66.10 34.28 106.78
N VAL A 10 65.30 33.95 107.80
CA VAL A 10 63.95 33.37 107.61
C VAL A 10 63.01 34.38 106.94
N VAL A 11 63.06 35.66 107.34
CA VAL A 11 62.26 36.72 106.70
C VAL A 11 62.66 36.93 105.24
N CYS A 12 63.96 36.95 104.93
CA CYS A 12 64.45 37.04 103.55
C CYS A 12 64.06 35.83 102.71
N LEU A 13 64.08 34.62 103.29
CA LEU A 13 63.71 33.39 102.60
C LEU A 13 62.19 33.32 102.36
N LEU A 14 61.37 33.71 103.34
CA LEU A 14 59.92 33.83 103.19
C LEU A 14 59.54 34.93 102.18
N ALA A 15 60.25 36.07 102.19
CA ALA A 15 60.06 37.14 101.21
C ALA A 15 60.51 36.72 99.80
N GLY A 16 61.60 35.94 99.68
CA GLY A 16 62.07 35.40 98.41
C GLY A 16 61.13 34.36 97.81
N ILE A 17 60.60 33.45 98.63
CA ILE A 17 59.58 32.46 98.22
C ILE A 17 58.28 33.17 97.84
N GLY A 18 57.82 34.13 98.66
CA GLY A 18 56.61 34.91 98.39
C GLY A 18 56.74 35.78 97.14
N GLY A 19 57.87 36.47 96.97
CA GLY A 19 58.18 37.30 95.81
C GLY A 19 58.29 36.48 94.51
N GLY A 20 59.00 35.35 94.54
CA GLY A 20 59.09 34.44 93.39
C GLY A 20 57.74 33.83 92.99
N TYR A 21 56.94 33.40 93.98
CA TYR A 21 55.60 32.87 93.74
C TYR A 21 54.67 33.92 93.13
N THR A 22 54.65 35.14 93.67
CA THR A 22 53.79 36.23 93.19
C THR A 22 54.22 36.77 91.82
N ALA A 23 55.51 36.91 91.56
CA ALA A 23 56.04 37.30 90.25
C ALA A 23 55.75 36.22 89.17
N GLY A 24 55.97 34.95 89.51
CA GLY A 24 55.58 33.83 88.66
C GLY A 24 54.09 33.85 88.36
N TYR A 25 53.26 33.99 89.38
CA TYR A 25 51.80 34.08 89.25
C TYR A 25 51.37 35.22 88.30
N ALA A 26 51.93 36.42 88.47
CA ALA A 26 51.63 37.58 87.62
C ALA A 26 52.02 37.39 86.15
N LEU A 27 53.09 36.62 85.87
CA LEU A 27 53.55 36.32 84.51
C LEU A 27 52.78 35.17 83.86
N TYR A 28 52.47 34.10 84.61
CA TYR A 28 51.84 32.90 84.04
C TYR A 28 50.32 33.03 83.85
N VAL A 29 49.61 33.70 84.76
CA VAL A 29 48.14 33.87 84.68
C VAL A 29 47.66 34.48 83.35
N PRO A 30 48.22 35.60 82.83
CA PRO A 30 47.77 36.16 81.56
C PRO A 30 48.05 35.22 80.38
N LYS A 31 49.15 34.47 80.42
CA LYS A 31 49.51 33.50 79.39
C LYS A 31 48.57 32.30 79.39
N ILE A 32 48.20 31.79 80.58
CA ILE A 32 47.19 30.74 80.76
C ILE A 32 45.83 31.23 80.25
N ARG A 33 45.42 32.46 80.55
CA ARG A 33 44.18 33.04 80.01
C ARG A 33 44.20 33.14 78.48
N SER A 34 45.30 33.62 77.91
CA SER A 34 45.47 33.70 76.45
C SER A 34 45.37 32.32 75.79
N TYR A 35 46.02 31.31 76.35
CA TYR A 35 45.90 29.94 75.85
C TYR A 35 44.49 29.38 76.02
N ALA A 36 43.82 29.65 77.15
CA ALA A 36 42.43 29.25 77.34
C ALA A 36 41.50 29.87 76.28
N THR A 37 41.69 31.15 75.93
CA THR A 37 40.93 31.80 74.85
C THR A 37 41.22 31.17 73.49
N GLN A 38 42.49 30.92 73.14
CA GLN A 38 42.86 30.27 71.88
C GLN A 38 42.27 28.85 71.78
N VAL A 39 42.32 28.08 72.87
CA VAL A 39 41.71 26.75 72.92
C VAL A 39 40.20 26.86 72.71
N SER A 40 39.52 27.79 73.37
CA SER A 40 38.07 27.99 73.19
C SER A 40 37.68 28.37 71.75
N GLU A 41 38.47 29.22 71.11
CA GLU A 41 38.27 29.62 69.71
C GLU A 41 38.49 28.43 68.76
N LEU A 42 39.59 27.69 68.96
CA LEU A 42 39.88 26.51 68.17
C LEU A 42 38.81 25.42 68.35
N THR A 43 38.29 25.24 69.57
CA THR A 43 37.16 24.34 69.83
C THR A 43 35.92 24.74 69.05
N SER A 44 35.60 26.03 68.98
CA SER A 44 34.47 26.53 68.19
C SER A 44 34.66 26.29 66.68
N GLN A 45 35.87 26.50 66.17
CA GLN A 45 36.19 26.26 64.77
C GLN A 45 36.11 24.77 64.41
N VAL A 46 36.61 23.88 65.26
CA VAL A 46 36.50 22.42 65.08
C VAL A 46 35.02 22.01 65.03
N PHE A 47 34.20 22.52 65.95
CA PHE A 47 32.77 22.24 65.96
C PHE A 47 32.05 22.69 64.67
N ASN A 48 32.37 23.89 64.17
CA ASN A 48 31.80 24.38 62.91
C ASN A 48 32.26 23.57 61.69
N LEU A 49 33.52 23.11 61.70
CA LEU A 49 34.07 22.26 60.65
C LEU A 49 33.40 20.89 60.65
N GLU A 50 33.16 20.29 61.82
CA GLU A 50 32.41 19.03 61.97
C GLU A 50 30.99 19.14 61.38
N GLN A 51 30.29 20.26 61.62
CA GLN A 51 28.98 20.48 61.00
C GLN A 51 29.06 20.59 59.48
N SER A 52 30.06 21.31 58.97
CA SER A 52 30.27 21.45 57.52
C SER A 52 30.57 20.10 56.87
N VAL A 53 31.42 19.28 57.50
CA VAL A 53 31.73 17.91 57.04
C VAL A 53 30.46 17.07 56.99
N SER A 54 29.66 17.08 58.06
CA SER A 54 28.40 16.32 58.10
C SER A 54 27.42 16.75 57.00
N SER A 55 27.32 18.05 56.71
CA SER A 55 26.49 18.56 55.61
C SER A 55 27.00 18.09 54.24
N LEU A 56 28.32 18.11 54.01
CA LEU A 56 28.92 17.65 52.76
C LEU A 56 28.73 16.15 52.56
N GLU A 57 28.81 15.35 53.62
CA GLU A 57 28.54 13.90 53.55
C GLU A 57 27.09 13.59 53.12
N GLN A 58 26.13 14.39 53.59
CA GLN A 58 24.73 14.27 53.17
C GLN A 58 24.55 14.65 51.70
N GLU A 59 25.19 15.72 51.24
CA GLU A 59 25.14 16.15 49.84
C GLU A 59 25.77 15.10 48.90
N ILE A 60 26.93 14.56 49.27
CA ILE A 60 27.59 13.47 48.53
C ILE A 60 26.65 12.27 48.42
N SER A 61 26.03 11.86 49.53
CA SER A 61 25.10 10.72 49.53
C SER A 61 23.89 10.96 48.62
N SER A 62 23.37 12.19 48.57
CA SER A 62 22.28 12.57 47.67
C SER A 62 22.72 12.54 46.21
N LEU A 63 23.90 13.07 45.90
CA LEU A 63 24.45 13.07 44.54
C LEU A 63 24.71 11.65 44.03
N GLU A 64 25.22 10.76 44.88
CA GLU A 64 25.42 9.35 44.53
C GLU A 64 24.11 8.65 44.15
N GLN A 65 23.02 8.93 44.88
CA GLN A 65 21.69 8.42 44.55
C GLN A 65 21.18 8.97 43.22
N GLU A 66 21.37 10.26 42.96
CA GLU A 66 20.97 10.88 41.70
C GLU A 66 21.73 10.28 40.51
N VAL A 67 23.05 10.13 40.63
CA VAL A 67 23.90 9.49 39.60
C VAL A 67 23.44 8.06 39.34
N SER A 68 23.13 7.30 40.38
CA SER A 68 22.61 5.93 40.24
C SER A 68 21.28 5.91 39.47
N ASN A 69 20.36 6.80 39.81
CA ASN A 69 19.07 6.92 39.12
C ASN A 69 19.23 7.35 37.65
N GLN A 70 20.09 8.33 37.37
CA GLN A 70 20.38 8.77 35.99
C GLN A 70 20.98 7.63 35.16
N LYS A 71 21.87 6.83 35.75
CA LYS A 71 22.46 5.66 35.08
C LYS A 71 21.40 4.61 34.70
N ALA A 72 20.43 4.36 35.57
CA ALA A 72 19.32 3.45 35.28
C ALA A 72 18.41 3.97 34.15
N GLN A 73 18.16 5.29 34.12
CA GLN A 73 17.39 5.90 33.04
C GLN A 73 18.12 5.83 31.70
N ILE A 74 19.44 6.05 31.68
CA ILE A 74 20.26 5.91 30.47
C ILE A 74 20.16 4.49 29.93
N ALA A 75 20.36 3.47 30.77
CA ALA A 75 20.25 2.07 30.37
C ALA A 75 18.85 1.73 29.80
N THR A 76 17.79 2.31 30.38
CA THR A 76 16.42 2.14 29.87
C THR A 76 16.26 2.77 28.49
N LYS A 77 16.76 4.00 28.30
CA LYS A 77 16.69 4.70 27.01
C LYS A 77 17.51 3.99 25.92
N GLU A 78 18.67 3.45 26.25
CA GLU A 78 19.47 2.63 25.33
C GLU A 78 18.69 1.40 24.86
N GLY A 79 17.99 0.72 25.76
CA GLY A 79 17.10 -0.40 25.40
C GLY A 79 15.97 0.02 24.44
N GLN A 80 15.35 1.18 24.68
CA GLN A 80 14.32 1.73 23.79
C GLN A 80 14.87 2.07 22.41
N ILE A 81 16.06 2.67 22.33
CA ILE A 81 16.73 3.00 21.07
C ILE A 81 16.98 1.72 20.25
N ASN A 82 17.56 0.69 20.86
CA ASN A 82 17.82 -0.58 20.17
C ASN A 82 16.53 -1.24 19.63
N SER A 83 15.43 -1.13 20.38
CA SER A 83 14.12 -1.62 19.95
C SER A 83 13.61 -0.85 18.74
N LEU A 84 13.70 0.49 18.76
CA LEU A 84 13.26 1.35 17.66
C LEU A 84 14.10 1.14 16.39
N GLU A 85 15.41 0.97 16.54
CA GLU A 85 16.30 0.65 15.41
C GLU A 85 15.92 -0.69 14.74
N SER A 86 15.56 -1.69 15.55
CA SER A 86 15.11 -2.99 15.05
C SER A 86 13.78 -2.89 14.29
N GLU A 87 12.82 -2.13 14.84
CA GLU A 87 11.53 -1.86 14.18
C GLU A 87 11.73 -1.09 12.86
N GLN A 88 12.58 -0.08 12.86
CA GLN A 88 12.91 0.69 11.66
C GLN A 88 13.52 -0.19 10.56
N ALA A 89 14.40 -1.13 10.92
CA ALA A 89 14.98 -2.09 9.99
C ALA A 89 13.91 -3.01 9.38
N SER A 90 12.97 -3.51 10.20
CA SER A 90 11.85 -4.34 9.73
C SER A 90 10.95 -3.57 8.77
N LEU A 91 10.52 -2.35 9.15
CA LEU A 91 9.66 -1.51 8.30
C LEU A 91 10.31 -1.17 6.96
N LYS A 92 11.64 -0.96 6.94
CA LYS A 92 12.38 -0.72 5.69
C LYS A 92 12.39 -1.95 4.77
N SER A 93 12.47 -3.14 5.34
CA SER A 93 12.36 -4.41 4.60
C SER A 93 10.96 -4.56 4.00
N ASP A 94 9.92 -4.38 4.82
CA ASP A 94 8.52 -4.50 4.38
C ASP A 94 8.18 -3.48 3.29
N LEU A 95 8.64 -2.24 3.43
CA LEU A 95 8.46 -1.20 2.42
C LEU A 95 9.12 -1.57 1.08
N THR A 96 10.24 -2.29 1.11
CA THR A 96 10.92 -2.74 -0.11
C THR A 96 10.16 -3.89 -0.76
N ALA A 97 9.72 -4.89 0.02
CA ALA A 97 8.90 -5.98 -0.48
C ALA A 97 7.57 -5.48 -1.09
N ALA A 98 6.88 -4.55 -0.43
CA ALA A 98 5.64 -3.98 -0.92
C ALA A 98 5.85 -3.19 -2.24
N ARG A 99 6.97 -2.49 -2.37
CA ARG A 99 7.33 -1.78 -3.61
C ARG A 99 7.51 -2.75 -4.78
N ASP A 100 8.19 -3.87 -4.55
CA ASP A 100 8.45 -4.87 -5.58
C ASP A 100 7.15 -5.54 -6.04
N GLN A 101 6.26 -5.89 -5.10
CA GLN A 101 4.92 -6.43 -5.40
C GLN A 101 4.07 -5.47 -6.24
N VAL A 102 4.11 -4.16 -5.95
CA VAL A 102 3.41 -3.15 -6.75
C VAL A 102 3.96 -3.08 -8.17
N TRP A 103 5.27 -3.23 -8.34
CA TRP A 103 5.89 -3.22 -9.66
C TRP A 103 5.50 -4.44 -10.49
N GLU A 104 5.49 -5.63 -9.88
CA GLU A 104 5.03 -6.88 -10.51
C GLU A 104 3.56 -6.77 -10.95
N ALA A 105 2.67 -6.33 -10.05
CA ALA A 105 1.25 -6.13 -10.36
C ALA A 105 1.02 -5.11 -11.49
N LEU A 106 1.87 -4.08 -11.60
CA LEU A 106 1.80 -3.10 -12.67
C LEU A 106 2.15 -3.72 -14.04
N GLU A 107 3.15 -4.60 -14.10
CA GLU A 107 3.51 -5.31 -15.33
C GLU A 107 2.46 -6.33 -15.76
N GLU A 108 1.88 -7.06 -14.81
CA GLU A 108 0.75 -7.95 -15.08
C GLU A 108 -0.44 -7.16 -15.67
N ALA A 109 -0.79 -6.03 -15.07
CA ALA A 109 -1.88 -5.18 -15.55
C ALA A 109 -1.62 -4.63 -16.97
N ARG A 110 -0.36 -4.28 -17.28
CA ARG A 110 0.05 -3.88 -18.65
C ARG A 110 -0.13 -5.01 -19.64
N THR A 111 0.28 -6.21 -19.27
CA THR A 111 0.18 -7.42 -20.09
C THR A 111 -1.29 -7.76 -20.38
N LEU A 112 -2.12 -7.85 -19.34
CA LEU A 112 -3.56 -8.11 -19.46
C LEU A 112 -4.26 -7.06 -20.33
N LYS A 113 -3.88 -5.79 -20.21
CA LYS A 113 -4.45 -4.72 -21.05
C LYS A 113 -4.10 -4.90 -22.54
N SER A 114 -2.88 -5.35 -22.84
CA SER A 114 -2.46 -5.67 -24.21
C SER A 114 -3.24 -6.85 -24.77
N GLU A 115 -3.36 -7.93 -23.99
CA GLU A 115 -4.11 -9.14 -24.37
C GLU A 115 -5.60 -8.85 -24.59
N LEU A 116 -6.22 -8.02 -23.74
CA LEU A 116 -7.60 -7.59 -23.90
C LEU A 116 -7.80 -6.79 -25.19
N SER A 117 -6.85 -5.90 -25.51
CA SER A 117 -6.90 -5.09 -26.73
C SER A 117 -6.77 -5.99 -27.97
N SER A 118 -5.86 -6.95 -27.95
CA SER A 118 -5.70 -7.96 -28.99
C SER A 118 -6.96 -8.80 -29.18
N SER A 119 -7.54 -9.31 -28.08
CA SER A 119 -8.77 -10.11 -28.10
C SER A 119 -9.96 -9.32 -28.64
N LYS A 120 -10.08 -8.04 -28.27
CA LYS A 120 -11.12 -7.14 -28.80
C LYS A 120 -10.96 -6.92 -30.30
N GLN A 121 -9.72 -6.77 -30.79
CA GLN A 121 -9.45 -6.66 -32.22
C GLN A 121 -9.82 -7.95 -32.95
N GLN A 122 -9.45 -9.11 -32.41
CA GLN A 122 -9.80 -10.41 -32.98
C GLN A 122 -11.31 -10.59 -33.06
N LEU A 123 -12.06 -10.27 -31.99
CA LEU A 123 -13.52 -10.31 -31.99
C LEU A 123 -14.12 -9.39 -33.06
N THR A 124 -13.59 -8.17 -33.17
CA THR A 124 -14.02 -7.20 -34.19
C THR A 124 -13.80 -7.74 -35.60
N ASN A 125 -12.63 -8.37 -35.83
CA ASN A 125 -12.32 -8.98 -37.11
C ASN A 125 -13.29 -10.12 -37.43
N VAL A 126 -13.58 -11.00 -36.47
CA VAL A 126 -14.50 -12.14 -36.64
C VAL A 126 -15.94 -11.67 -36.91
N LEU A 127 -16.43 -10.70 -36.13
CA LEU A 127 -17.78 -10.14 -36.34
C LEU A 127 -17.89 -9.37 -37.67
N GLY A 128 -16.78 -8.83 -38.18
CA GLY A 128 -16.71 -8.17 -39.47
C GLY A 128 -16.65 -9.12 -40.67
N ILE A 129 -16.46 -10.43 -40.47
CA ILE A 129 -16.42 -11.39 -41.59
C ILE A 129 -17.80 -11.46 -42.23
N LYS A 130 -17.84 -11.26 -43.55
CA LYS A 130 -19.03 -11.42 -44.36
C LYS A 130 -18.81 -12.53 -45.39
N VAL A 131 -19.82 -13.37 -45.56
CA VAL A 131 -19.94 -14.34 -46.64
C VAL A 131 -20.63 -13.64 -47.81
N ILE A 132 -20.09 -13.82 -49.01
CA ILE A 132 -20.74 -13.34 -50.24
C ILE A 132 -21.56 -14.50 -50.79
N GLN A 133 -22.87 -14.32 -50.85
CA GLN A 133 -23.77 -15.21 -51.55
C GLN A 133 -24.03 -14.65 -52.96
N SER A 134 -23.55 -15.38 -53.97
CA SER A 134 -23.73 -15.01 -55.38
C SER A 134 -24.96 -15.70 -55.95
N TYR A 135 -25.78 -14.94 -56.66
CA TYR A 135 -26.92 -15.38 -57.44
C TYR A 135 -26.65 -15.03 -58.89
N GLN A 136 -26.95 -15.96 -59.78
CA GLN A 136 -26.86 -15.74 -61.22
C GLN A 136 -28.12 -16.29 -61.84
N TRP A 137 -28.75 -15.60 -62.81
CA TRP A 137 -29.93 -16.12 -63.51
C TRP A 137 -30.11 -15.48 -64.87
N ASP A 138 -30.78 -16.20 -65.77
CA ASP A 138 -31.06 -15.72 -67.13
C ASP A 138 -32.47 -15.16 -67.22
N TYR A 139 -32.62 -14.01 -67.86
CA TYR A 139 -33.93 -13.45 -68.20
C TYR A 139 -33.84 -12.66 -69.51
N GLY A 140 -34.67 -13.02 -70.48
CA GLY A 140 -34.59 -12.46 -71.83
C GLY A 140 -33.34 -12.94 -72.57
N MET A 141 -32.46 -12.00 -72.97
CA MET A 141 -31.18 -12.29 -73.62
C MET A 141 -29.97 -11.99 -72.71
N GLU A 142 -30.23 -11.69 -71.44
CA GLU A 142 -29.22 -11.25 -70.50
C GLU A 142 -29.08 -12.22 -69.33
N THR A 143 -27.84 -12.37 -68.86
CA THR A 143 -27.50 -13.08 -67.64
C THR A 143 -27.23 -12.07 -66.54
N TRP A 144 -27.99 -12.18 -65.46
CA TRP A 144 -27.93 -11.31 -64.31
C TRP A 144 -27.07 -11.94 -63.24
N GLU A 145 -26.28 -11.13 -62.53
CA GLU A 145 -25.49 -11.54 -61.38
C GLU A 145 -25.77 -10.61 -60.20
N TRP A 146 -25.90 -11.18 -59.02
CA TRP A 146 -26.02 -10.42 -57.79
C TRP A 146 -25.26 -11.07 -56.62
N ASN A 147 -24.46 -10.26 -55.95
CA ASN A 147 -23.74 -10.59 -54.73
C ASN A 147 -24.40 -9.97 -53.50
N LEU A 148 -24.88 -10.80 -52.58
CA LEU A 148 -25.42 -10.42 -51.28
C LEU A 148 -24.36 -10.66 -50.19
N GLN A 149 -24.05 -9.64 -49.39
CA GLN A 149 -23.09 -9.77 -48.30
C GLN A 149 -23.80 -10.07 -46.98
N ILE A 150 -23.57 -11.27 -46.43
CA ILE A 150 -24.22 -11.77 -45.23
C ILE A 150 -23.15 -11.91 -44.12
N PRO A 151 -23.35 -11.37 -42.91
CA PRO A 151 -22.45 -11.61 -41.78
C PRO A 151 -22.25 -13.12 -41.55
N LEU A 152 -21.01 -13.55 -41.29
CA LEU A 152 -20.69 -14.97 -41.09
C LEU A 152 -21.51 -15.59 -39.96
N SER A 153 -21.77 -14.83 -38.89
CA SER A 153 -22.61 -15.26 -37.76
C SER A 153 -24.01 -15.67 -38.22
N LEU A 154 -24.66 -14.82 -39.02
CA LEU A 154 -26.00 -15.06 -39.53
C LEU A 154 -26.00 -16.22 -40.54
N TYR A 155 -25.00 -16.27 -41.43
CA TYR A 155 -24.86 -17.36 -42.38
C TYR A 155 -24.74 -18.72 -41.68
N VAL A 156 -23.87 -18.84 -40.67
CA VAL A 156 -23.68 -20.08 -39.90
C VAL A 156 -24.95 -20.45 -39.14
N GLU A 157 -25.61 -19.47 -38.51
CA GLU A 157 -26.87 -19.70 -37.80
C GLU A 157 -27.92 -20.33 -38.73
N TYR A 158 -28.14 -19.74 -39.90
CA TYR A 158 -29.15 -20.21 -40.86
C TYR A 158 -28.75 -21.51 -41.54
N ARG A 159 -27.45 -21.72 -41.82
CA ARG A 159 -26.94 -22.96 -42.41
C ARG A 159 -27.12 -24.16 -41.49
N ASP A 160 -26.85 -23.98 -40.19
CA ASP A 160 -26.89 -25.07 -39.20
C ASP A 160 -28.27 -25.23 -38.54
N ARG A 161 -29.19 -24.30 -38.82
CA ARG A 161 -30.59 -24.34 -38.36
C ARG A 161 -31.28 -25.59 -38.90
N ARG A 162 -31.70 -26.47 -37.98
CA ARG A 162 -32.45 -27.68 -38.34
C ARG A 162 -33.82 -27.33 -38.90
N ARG A 163 -34.18 -27.93 -40.03
CA ARG A 163 -35.53 -27.87 -40.59
C ARG A 163 -36.53 -28.47 -39.59
N GLN A 164 -37.66 -27.80 -39.38
CA GLN A 164 -38.71 -28.34 -38.50
C GLN A 164 -39.50 -29.46 -39.22
N PRO A 165 -39.88 -30.55 -38.52
CA PRO A 165 -40.42 -31.77 -39.14
C PRO A 165 -41.88 -31.67 -39.63
N LEU A 166 -42.61 -30.59 -39.35
CA LEU A 166 -44.04 -30.47 -39.66
C LEU A 166 -44.33 -29.27 -40.57
N GLY A 167 -45.12 -29.48 -41.62
CA GLY A 167 -45.53 -28.48 -42.63
C GLY A 167 -46.02 -27.14 -42.08
N ALA A 168 -46.78 -27.14 -40.98
CA ALA A 168 -47.28 -25.92 -40.35
C ALA A 168 -46.18 -25.05 -39.73
N SER A 169 -45.03 -25.62 -39.39
CA SER A 169 -43.89 -24.91 -38.80
C SER A 169 -43.02 -24.17 -39.81
N TRP A 170 -43.11 -24.49 -41.10
CA TRP A 170 -42.31 -23.83 -42.15
C TRP A 170 -42.69 -22.35 -42.29
N VAL A 171 -43.95 -22.03 -42.01
CA VAL A 171 -44.44 -20.64 -41.94
C VAL A 171 -43.69 -19.82 -40.89
N ASN A 172 -43.22 -20.45 -39.81
CA ASN A 172 -42.44 -19.74 -38.79
C ASN A 172 -41.01 -19.47 -39.26
N MET A 173 -40.45 -20.31 -40.14
CA MET A 173 -39.13 -20.06 -40.73
C MET A 173 -39.20 -18.92 -41.76
N ALA A 174 -40.30 -18.82 -42.51
CA ALA A 174 -40.53 -17.73 -43.46
C ALA A 174 -40.97 -16.40 -42.80
N LYS A 175 -41.11 -16.36 -41.47
CA LYS A 175 -41.46 -15.17 -40.68
C LYS A 175 -40.34 -14.79 -39.70
N ASP A 176 -39.14 -15.34 -39.88
CA ASP A 176 -38.03 -15.07 -38.99
C ASP A 176 -37.53 -13.65 -39.22
N THR A 177 -37.59 -12.80 -38.19
CA THR A 177 -37.20 -11.40 -38.35
C THR A 177 -35.69 -11.19 -38.58
N GLY A 178 -34.88 -12.24 -38.44
CA GLY A 178 -33.44 -12.21 -38.63
C GLY A 178 -32.99 -12.15 -40.09
N ASP A 179 -33.83 -12.59 -41.04
CA ASP A 179 -33.53 -12.52 -42.47
C ASP A 179 -34.24 -11.36 -43.19
N ASP A 180 -35.25 -10.74 -42.58
CA ASP A 180 -36.03 -9.60 -43.11
C ASP A 180 -35.15 -8.54 -43.80
N LEU A 181 -34.06 -8.08 -43.16
CA LEU A 181 -33.15 -7.09 -43.74
C LEU A 181 -32.58 -7.54 -45.10
N TYR A 182 -32.25 -8.81 -45.24
CA TYR A 182 -31.66 -9.39 -46.44
C TYR A 182 -32.73 -9.70 -47.48
N ILE A 183 -33.91 -10.14 -47.07
CA ILE A 183 -35.06 -10.32 -47.96
C ILE A 183 -35.53 -8.98 -48.53
N ASP A 184 -35.52 -7.93 -47.72
CA ASP A 184 -35.81 -6.55 -48.14
C ASP A 184 -34.76 -6.04 -49.12
N GLN A 185 -33.46 -6.27 -48.84
CA GLN A 185 -32.40 -5.99 -49.82
C GLN A 185 -32.63 -6.74 -51.12
N ILE A 186 -33.03 -8.04 -51.02
CA ILE A 186 -33.37 -8.90 -52.15
C ILE A 186 -34.45 -8.25 -53.03
N THR A 187 -35.55 -7.89 -52.40
CA THR A 187 -36.73 -7.34 -53.05
C THR A 187 -36.47 -5.96 -53.64
N GLN A 188 -35.79 -5.09 -52.88
CA GLN A 188 -35.49 -3.72 -53.30
C GLN A 188 -34.63 -3.73 -54.57
N ARG A 189 -33.55 -4.52 -54.60
CA ARG A 189 -32.66 -4.56 -55.76
C ARG A 189 -33.36 -5.08 -57.02
N ILE A 190 -34.17 -6.14 -56.88
CA ILE A 190 -34.90 -6.70 -58.03
C ILE A 190 -35.86 -5.64 -58.60
N ASN A 191 -36.56 -4.91 -57.73
CA ASN A 191 -37.46 -3.85 -58.14
C ASN A 191 -36.70 -2.67 -58.79
N GLU A 192 -35.58 -2.23 -58.21
CA GLU A 192 -34.71 -1.20 -58.78
C GLU A 192 -34.22 -1.59 -60.18
N THR A 193 -33.67 -2.80 -60.32
CA THR A 193 -33.19 -3.32 -61.61
C THR A 193 -34.29 -3.37 -62.65
N ALA A 194 -35.50 -3.83 -62.28
CA ALA A 194 -36.61 -3.88 -63.20
C ALA A 194 -37.09 -2.47 -63.62
N MET A 195 -37.05 -1.49 -62.72
CA MET A 195 -37.35 -0.08 -63.02
C MET A 195 -36.31 0.56 -63.92
N GLU A 196 -35.01 0.35 -63.64
CA GLU A 196 -33.89 0.84 -64.45
C GLU A 196 -33.97 0.34 -65.90
N ASN A 197 -34.44 -0.90 -66.09
CA ASN A 197 -34.61 -1.52 -67.41
C ASN A 197 -36.00 -1.28 -68.04
N GLY A 198 -36.86 -0.47 -67.40
CA GLY A 198 -38.16 -0.10 -67.94
C GLY A 198 -39.14 -1.27 -68.09
N PHE A 199 -39.02 -2.31 -67.26
CA PHE A 199 -39.90 -3.47 -67.33
C PHE A 199 -41.35 -3.12 -67.02
N THR A 200 -42.27 -3.60 -67.86
CA THR A 200 -43.72 -3.57 -67.61
C THR A 200 -44.10 -4.48 -66.44
N GLU A 201 -45.30 -4.31 -65.88
CA GLU A 201 -45.75 -5.14 -64.75
C GLU A 201 -45.66 -6.66 -65.01
N PRO A 202 -46.07 -7.19 -66.18
CA PRO A 202 -45.85 -8.60 -66.49
C PRO A 202 -44.37 -9.00 -66.57
N GLN A 203 -43.51 -8.11 -67.05
CA GLN A 203 -42.07 -8.36 -67.14
C GLN A 203 -41.41 -8.38 -65.76
N LYS A 204 -41.79 -7.47 -64.86
CA LYS A 204 -41.32 -7.46 -63.45
C LYS A 204 -41.64 -8.80 -62.77
N ILE A 205 -42.87 -9.29 -62.91
CA ILE A 205 -43.29 -10.57 -62.33
C ILE A 205 -42.47 -11.71 -62.91
N ASN A 206 -42.33 -11.77 -64.23
CA ASN A 206 -41.55 -12.83 -64.89
C ASN A 206 -40.06 -12.77 -64.54
N PHE A 207 -39.51 -11.58 -64.30
CA PHE A 207 -38.14 -11.36 -63.85
C PHE A 207 -37.91 -11.91 -62.44
N VAL A 208 -38.83 -11.63 -61.50
CA VAL A 208 -38.81 -12.20 -60.14
C VAL A 208 -38.93 -13.72 -60.20
N ILE A 209 -39.82 -14.25 -61.03
CA ILE A 209 -39.99 -15.71 -61.19
C ILE A 209 -38.70 -16.34 -61.69
N ALA A 210 -38.03 -15.75 -62.69
CA ALA A 210 -36.76 -16.26 -63.21
C ALA A 210 -35.67 -16.29 -62.13
N PHE A 211 -35.58 -15.25 -61.29
CA PHE A 211 -34.67 -15.23 -60.15
C PHE A 211 -34.96 -16.37 -59.16
N VAL A 212 -36.22 -16.50 -58.70
CA VAL A 212 -36.61 -17.51 -57.71
C VAL A 212 -36.40 -18.93 -58.23
N GLN A 213 -36.73 -19.17 -59.51
CA GLN A 213 -36.57 -20.49 -60.13
C GLN A 213 -35.12 -20.91 -60.32
N ASN A 214 -34.18 -19.97 -60.34
CA ASN A 214 -32.76 -20.28 -60.45
C ASN A 214 -32.05 -20.44 -59.10
N LEU A 215 -32.78 -20.33 -57.98
CA LEU A 215 -32.21 -20.62 -56.67
C LEU A 215 -31.86 -22.11 -56.56
N PRO A 216 -30.66 -22.45 -56.05
CA PRO A 216 -30.26 -23.85 -55.92
C PRO A 216 -31.18 -24.57 -54.94
N TYR A 217 -31.86 -25.61 -55.43
CA TYR A 217 -32.71 -26.46 -54.61
C TYR A 217 -31.91 -27.67 -54.11
N THR A 218 -31.97 -27.93 -52.81
CA THR A 218 -31.55 -29.23 -52.26
C THR A 218 -32.76 -30.15 -52.23
N VAL A 219 -32.71 -31.22 -53.03
CA VAL A 219 -33.72 -32.28 -53.00
C VAL A 219 -33.73 -32.87 -51.59
N ASP A 220 -34.90 -32.84 -50.95
CA ASP A 220 -35.08 -33.42 -49.62
C ASP A 220 -34.86 -34.94 -49.68
N SER A 221 -34.01 -35.48 -48.82
CA SER A 221 -33.78 -36.92 -48.69
C SER A 221 -34.62 -37.55 -47.59
N GLU A 222 -35.65 -36.88 -47.08
CA GLU A 222 -36.64 -37.44 -46.16
C GLU A 222 -37.83 -38.03 -46.93
N THR A 223 -37.66 -39.32 -47.25
CA THR A 223 -38.64 -40.40 -47.13
C THR A 223 -40.11 -40.08 -47.46
N THR A 224 -40.51 -40.36 -48.70
CA THR A 224 -41.87 -40.88 -48.92
C THR A 224 -41.88 -42.37 -48.53
N PRO A 225 -42.66 -42.80 -47.52
CA PRO A 225 -42.99 -44.21 -47.37
C PRO A 225 -44.18 -44.48 -48.28
N TRP A 226 -43.94 -44.50 -49.60
CA TRP A 226 -44.85 -45.17 -50.52
C TRP A 226 -44.16 -46.44 -51.00
N ASN A 227 -44.22 -47.44 -50.12
CA ASN A 227 -44.20 -48.83 -50.58
C ASN A 227 -45.57 -49.11 -51.20
N GLU A 228 -45.55 -49.61 -52.42
CA GLU A 228 -46.66 -50.26 -53.13
C GLU A 228 -47.30 -51.40 -52.32
#